data_AF-A0A7W1ABD7-F1
#
_entry.id   AF-A0A7W1ABD7-F1
#
_cell.length_a   1.000
_cell.length_b   1.000
_cell.length_c   1.000
_cell.angle_alpha   90.00
_cell.angle_beta   90.00
_cell.angle_gamma   90.00
#
_symmetry.space_group_name_H-M   'P 1'
#
loop_
_entity.id
_entity.type
_entity.pdbx_description
1 polymer ?
#
loop_
_entity_poly.entity_id
_entity_poly.type
_entity_poly.pdbx_seq_one_letter_code
_entity_poly.pdbx_strand_id
1 'polypeptide(L)'
;MEPHEPRRGSLIVEDELLEEEEQLWVDDAADDHTGWFCVRTDPFPCPAAACTFVAVFMTAAHLVLVWEERDDPNLLWHAQRALEVGRNPHVVPYERNFGPSASYYAWEAAGRPVHAVRGK
;
A
#
# COMPACT_ATOMS: atom_id res chain seq x y z
N MET A 1 -7.74 31.09 -30.51
CA MET A 1 -7.11 30.42 -29.35
C MET A 1 -8.24 29.70 -28.64
N GLU A 2 -8.38 28.41 -28.91
CA GLU A 2 -9.46 27.58 -28.34
C GLU A 2 -8.96 26.97 -27.02
N PRO A 3 -9.79 26.92 -25.95
CA PRO A 3 -9.41 26.32 -24.68
C PRO A 3 -9.44 24.79 -24.79
N HIS A 4 -8.31 24.16 -24.49
CA HIS A 4 -8.19 22.70 -24.47
C HIS A 4 -8.83 22.16 -23.18
N GLU A 5 -9.94 21.43 -23.30
CA GLU A 5 -10.58 20.77 -22.17
C GLU A 5 -9.66 19.67 -21.60
N PRO A 6 -9.48 19.58 -20.27
CA PRO A 6 -8.69 18.51 -19.66
C PRO A 6 -9.47 17.20 -19.76
N ARG A 7 -8.99 16.27 -20.58
CA ARG A 7 -9.49 14.89 -20.62
C ARG A 7 -9.05 14.18 -19.34
N ARG A 8 -10.00 13.66 -18.56
CA ARG A 8 -9.74 12.73 -17.45
C ARG A 8 -9.08 11.47 -18.02
N GLY A 9 -7.79 11.27 -17.72
CA GLY A 9 -7.12 10.00 -18.01
C GLY A 9 -7.75 8.90 -17.18
N SER A 10 -8.36 7.91 -17.85
CA SER A 10 -8.75 6.66 -17.21
C SER A 10 -7.56 5.71 -17.37
N LEU A 11 -6.78 5.53 -16.31
CA LEU A 11 -5.75 4.50 -16.25
C LEU A 11 -6.44 3.17 -15.95
N ILE A 12 -6.64 2.37 -16.99
CA ILE A 12 -6.82 0.93 -16.85
C ILE A 12 -5.41 0.40 -16.63
N VAL A 13 -5.06 0.08 -15.38
CA VAL A 13 -3.79 -0.57 -15.06
C VAL A 13 -4.10 -2.06 -15.02
N GLU A 14 -3.68 -2.75 -16.08
CA GLU A 14 -3.84 -4.19 -16.27
C GLU A 14 -2.78 -4.93 -15.45
N ASP A 15 -3.27 -5.75 -14.51
CA ASP A 15 -2.72 -6.92 -13.81
C ASP A 15 -1.19 -7.19 -13.84
N GLU A 16 -0.57 -7.29 -15.02
CA GLU A 16 0.85 -7.66 -15.20
C GLU A 16 1.82 -6.68 -14.51
N LEU A 17 1.45 -5.39 -14.41
CA LEU A 17 2.31 -4.41 -13.74
C LEU A 17 2.50 -4.76 -12.25
N LEU A 18 1.46 -5.22 -11.55
CA LEU A 18 1.48 -5.39 -10.09
C LEU A 18 2.43 -6.50 -9.61
N GLU A 19 2.58 -7.57 -10.41
CA GLU A 19 3.49 -8.68 -10.10
C GLU A 19 4.96 -8.29 -10.35
N GLU A 20 5.25 -7.58 -11.45
CA GLU A 20 6.58 -7.04 -11.72
C GLU A 20 7.01 -6.00 -10.67
N GLU A 21 6.04 -5.22 -10.16
CA GLU A 21 6.27 -4.20 -9.16
C GLU A 21 6.66 -4.77 -7.78
N GLU A 22 6.18 -5.97 -7.43
CA GLU A 22 6.51 -6.71 -6.21
C GLU A 22 7.94 -7.28 -6.27
N GLN A 23 8.29 -7.96 -7.37
CA GLN A 23 9.58 -8.64 -7.53
C GLN A 23 10.77 -7.67 -7.48
N LEU A 24 10.62 -6.45 -8.02
CA LEU A 24 11.67 -5.42 -8.05
C LEU A 24 11.98 -4.83 -6.66
N TRP A 25 10.99 -4.79 -5.76
CA TRP A 25 11.14 -4.17 -4.44
C TRP A 25 11.46 -5.15 -3.32
N VAL A 26 11.18 -6.45 -3.54
CA VAL A 26 11.69 -7.50 -2.66
C VAL A 26 13.23 -7.52 -2.65
N ASP A 27 13.89 -7.14 -3.75
CA ASP A 27 15.36 -7.09 -3.85
C ASP A 27 15.99 -5.81 -3.21
N ASP A 28 15.25 -4.71 -3.11
CA ASP A 28 15.72 -3.43 -2.50
C ASP A 28 15.27 -3.26 -1.02
N ALA A 29 14.37 -4.14 -0.54
CA ALA A 29 13.96 -4.26 0.86
C ALA A 29 15.04 -4.93 1.75
N ALA A 30 16.32 -4.60 1.54
CA ALA A 30 17.43 -5.09 2.34
C ALA A 30 17.45 -4.53 3.79
N ASP A 31 16.53 -3.60 4.11
CA ASP A 31 16.31 -3.12 5.47
C ASP A 31 15.19 -3.95 6.13
N ASP A 32 15.52 -4.60 7.26
CA ASP A 32 14.61 -5.51 7.97
C ASP A 32 13.46 -4.76 8.69
N HIS A 33 13.38 -3.42 8.54
CA HIS A 33 12.42 -2.48 9.15
C HIS A 33 12.09 -2.81 10.62
N THR A 34 13.07 -3.32 11.35
CA THR A 34 12.85 -3.79 12.72
C THR A 34 12.63 -2.59 13.64
N GLY A 35 11.54 -2.62 14.41
CA GLY A 35 11.15 -1.50 15.29
C GLY A 35 10.19 -0.50 14.63
N TRP A 36 9.88 -0.66 13.34
CA TRP A 36 8.92 0.17 12.62
C TRP A 36 7.48 -0.31 12.87
N PHE A 37 6.51 0.42 12.36
CA PHE A 37 5.08 0.20 12.54
C PHE A 37 4.37 -0.03 11.20
N CYS A 38 3.30 -0.82 11.24
CA CYS A 38 2.39 -1.04 10.12
C CYS A 38 0.94 -1.00 10.61
N VAL A 39 0.00 -1.06 9.67
CA VAL A 39 -1.44 -1.08 9.96
C VAL A 39 -1.99 -2.47 9.69
N ARG A 40 -2.40 -3.19 10.73
CA ARG A 40 -3.19 -4.43 10.62
C ARG A 40 -4.64 -4.09 10.31
N THR A 41 -5.28 -4.82 9.42
CA THR A 41 -6.70 -4.65 9.07
C THR A 41 -7.44 -5.99 9.09
N ASP A 42 -8.76 -5.95 9.01
CA ASP A 42 -9.54 -7.13 8.64
C ASP A 42 -9.12 -7.64 7.23
N PRO A 43 -9.26 -8.95 6.95
CA PRO A 43 -8.84 -9.54 5.68
C PRO A 43 -9.49 -8.85 4.47
N PHE A 44 -8.68 -8.49 3.48
CA PHE A 44 -9.13 -7.86 2.25
C PHE A 44 -8.49 -8.52 1.02
N PRO A 45 -9.28 -9.02 0.06
CA PRO A 45 -8.74 -9.61 -1.17
C PRO A 45 -8.09 -8.53 -2.03
N CYS A 46 -7.00 -8.87 -2.71
CA CYS A 46 -6.35 -7.99 -3.67
C CYS A 46 -7.36 -7.52 -4.74
N PRO A 47 -7.37 -6.22 -5.11
CA PRO A 47 -8.31 -5.71 -6.12
C PRO A 47 -7.88 -6.05 -7.56
N ALA A 48 -6.67 -6.58 -7.76
CA ALA A 48 -6.21 -7.07 -9.07
C ALA A 48 -7.06 -8.25 -9.55
N ALA A 49 -7.27 -8.35 -10.86
CA ALA A 49 -7.97 -9.49 -11.42
C ALA A 49 -7.10 -10.74 -11.22
N ALA A 50 -7.70 -11.92 -11.07
CA ALA A 50 -6.96 -13.19 -10.92
C ALA A 50 -5.98 -13.32 -9.72
N CYS A 51 -5.74 -12.27 -8.93
CA CYS A 51 -4.90 -12.35 -7.74
C CYS A 51 -5.66 -12.97 -6.56
N THR A 52 -5.11 -14.04 -5.99
CA THR A 52 -5.70 -14.74 -4.84
C THR A 52 -5.15 -14.25 -3.49
N PHE A 53 -4.32 -13.21 -3.48
CA PHE A 53 -3.74 -12.68 -2.26
C PHE A 53 -4.82 -12.04 -1.37
N VAL A 54 -4.76 -12.35 -0.06
CA VAL A 54 -5.64 -11.75 0.95
C VAL A 54 -4.78 -11.02 1.96
N ALA A 55 -4.86 -9.69 1.93
CA ALA A 55 -4.10 -8.81 2.82
C ALA A 55 -4.76 -8.75 4.20
N VAL A 56 -3.98 -8.99 5.25
CA VAL A 56 -4.38 -8.70 6.66
C VAL A 56 -3.64 -7.49 7.24
N PHE A 57 -2.82 -6.85 6.42
CA PHE A 57 -2.13 -5.60 6.69
C PHE A 57 -2.39 -4.63 5.55
N MET A 58 -2.12 -3.35 5.79
CA MET A 58 -2.07 -2.36 4.73
C MET A 58 -0.89 -2.63 3.81
N THR A 59 -1.17 -2.83 2.52
CA THR A 59 -0.17 -3.21 1.52
C THR A 59 -0.14 -2.31 0.30
N ALA A 60 1.01 -2.26 -0.37
CA ALA A 60 1.16 -1.77 -1.74
C ALA A 60 1.89 -2.84 -2.57
N ALA A 61 1.30 -3.28 -3.69
CA ALA A 61 1.79 -4.44 -4.48
C ALA A 61 2.20 -5.63 -3.60
N HIS A 62 1.33 -6.02 -2.66
CA HIS A 62 1.51 -7.07 -1.64
C HIS A 62 2.63 -6.87 -0.61
N LEU A 63 3.40 -5.79 -0.69
CA LEU A 63 4.36 -5.40 0.35
C LEU A 63 3.62 -4.71 1.50
N VAL A 64 3.91 -5.12 2.74
CA VAL A 64 3.44 -4.45 3.95
C VAL A 64 4.04 -3.05 3.99
N LEU A 65 3.19 -2.01 4.01
CA LEU A 65 3.67 -0.65 4.18
C LEU A 65 4.08 -0.42 5.64
N VAL A 66 5.28 0.14 5.81
CA VAL A 66 5.87 0.42 7.13
C VAL A 66 6.30 1.88 7.27
N TRP A 67 6.23 2.37 8.51
CA TRP A 67 6.67 3.70 8.93
C TRP A 67 7.54 3.60 10.19
N GLU A 68 8.54 4.47 10.31
CA GLU A 68 9.47 4.45 11.44
C GLU A 68 8.79 4.86 12.76
N GLU A 69 7.95 5.89 12.72
CA GLU A 69 7.26 6.42 13.90
C GLU A 69 5.81 5.91 14.03
N ARG A 70 5.40 5.58 15.26
CA ARG A 70 4.06 5.03 15.54
C ARG A 70 2.94 6.04 15.29
N ASP A 71 3.20 7.30 15.59
CA ASP A 71 2.30 8.44 15.47
C ASP A 71 2.57 9.27 14.22
N ASP A 72 3.26 8.69 13.22
CA ASP A 72 3.47 9.29 11.92
C ASP A 72 2.13 9.75 11.30
N PRO A 73 2.01 11.02 10.86
CA PRO A 73 0.77 11.55 10.32
C PRO A 73 0.23 10.81 9.09
N ASN A 74 1.11 10.31 8.21
CA ASN A 74 0.70 9.54 7.03
C ASN A 74 0.17 8.18 7.44
N LEU A 75 0.85 7.50 8.37
CA LEU A 75 0.37 6.24 8.94
C LEU A 75 -1.04 6.41 9.53
N LEU A 76 -1.24 7.44 10.38
CA LEU A 76 -2.53 7.70 11.02
C LEU A 76 -3.61 8.08 10.01
N TRP A 77 -3.26 8.86 8.98
CA TRP A 77 -4.16 9.22 7.88
C TRP A 77 -4.64 7.97 7.13
N HIS A 78 -3.71 7.07 6.78
CA HIS A 78 -4.02 5.83 6.09
C HIS A 78 -4.86 4.88 6.95
N ALA A 79 -4.53 4.76 8.24
CA ALA A 79 -5.35 4.01 9.19
C ALA A 79 -6.78 4.58 9.25
N GLN A 80 -6.95 5.89 9.37
CA GLN A 80 -8.28 6.52 9.35
C GLN A 80 -9.06 6.20 8.07
N ARG A 81 -8.41 6.25 6.91
CA ARG A 81 -9.05 5.91 5.63
C ARG A 81 -9.49 4.44 5.57
N ALA A 82 -8.70 3.52 6.13
CA ALA A 82 -9.09 2.12 6.25
C ALA A 82 -10.28 1.91 7.20
N LEU A 83 -10.37 2.70 8.28
CA LEU A 83 -11.50 2.67 9.21
C LEU A 83 -12.82 3.04 8.51
N GLU A 84 -12.81 4.08 7.68
CA GLU A 84 -14.01 4.58 7.00
C GLU A 84 -14.60 3.63 5.97
N VAL A 85 -13.76 2.74 5.42
CA VAL A 85 -14.21 1.64 4.56
C VAL A 85 -14.45 0.34 5.33
N GLY A 86 -14.49 0.41 6.67
CA GLY A 86 -14.90 -0.69 7.54
C GLY A 86 -13.85 -1.79 7.70
N ARG A 87 -12.56 -1.48 7.62
CA ARG A 87 -11.47 -2.49 7.70
C ARG A 87 -10.84 -2.66 9.09
N ASN A 88 -11.43 -2.08 10.13
CA ASN A 88 -10.99 -2.24 11.53
C ASN A 88 -9.45 -2.13 11.73
N PRO A 89 -8.85 -0.96 11.41
CA PRO A 89 -7.40 -0.80 11.40
C PRO A 89 -6.79 -0.70 12.81
N HIS A 90 -5.63 -1.31 12.98
CA HIS A 90 -4.83 -1.24 14.20
C HIS A 90 -3.36 -0.98 13.88
N VAL A 91 -2.79 0.07 14.47
CA VAL A 91 -1.34 0.34 14.39
C VAL A 91 -0.61 -0.65 15.29
N VAL A 92 0.30 -1.43 14.71
CA VAL A 92 1.09 -2.46 15.41
C VAL A 92 2.56 -2.38 15.00
N PRO A 93 3.50 -2.82 15.86
CA PRO A 93 4.89 -3.00 15.45
C PRO A 93 4.96 -4.00 14.30
N TYR A 94 5.79 -3.73 13.30
CA TYR A 94 6.04 -4.64 12.20
C TYR A 94 6.95 -5.79 12.64
N GLU A 95 6.59 -7.01 12.22
CA GLU A 95 7.41 -8.21 12.35
C GLU A 95 7.65 -8.81 10.97
N ARG A 96 8.86 -9.33 10.73
CA ARG A 96 9.24 -9.95 9.44
C ARG A 96 8.37 -11.13 9.04
N ASN A 97 7.73 -11.78 10.00
CA ASN A 97 6.82 -12.89 9.74
C ASN A 97 5.48 -12.44 9.10
N PHE A 98 5.21 -11.14 9.03
CA PHE A 98 4.01 -10.59 8.38
C PHE A 98 4.09 -10.62 6.85
N GLY A 99 5.29 -10.67 6.29
CA GLY A 99 5.52 -10.68 4.84
C GLY A 99 6.61 -9.70 4.43
N PRO A 100 6.91 -9.57 3.12
CA PRO A 100 7.81 -8.55 2.62
C PRO A 100 7.25 -7.15 2.89
N SER A 101 8.11 -6.17 3.06
CA SER A 101 7.73 -4.80 3.47
C SER A 101 8.38 -3.74 2.61
N ALA A 102 7.73 -2.57 2.52
CA ALA A 102 8.29 -1.37 1.92
C ALA A 102 8.06 -0.16 2.82
N SER A 103 9.08 0.67 2.99
CA SER A 103 8.93 2.00 3.57
C SER A 103 7.93 2.82 2.75
N TYR A 104 6.93 3.42 3.42
CA TYR A 104 5.96 4.30 2.77
C TYR A 104 6.64 5.42 1.99
N TYR A 105 7.65 6.06 2.58
CA TYR A 105 8.35 7.18 1.96
C TYR A 105 9.21 6.76 0.77
N ALA A 106 9.81 5.57 0.82
CA ALA A 106 10.52 5.02 -0.34
C ALA A 106 9.54 4.72 -1.49
N TRP A 107 8.39 4.13 -1.17
CA TRP A 107 7.32 3.85 -2.15
C TRP A 107 6.78 5.13 -2.79
N GLU A 108 6.47 6.15 -1.97
CA GLU A 108 5.98 7.45 -2.42
C GLU A 108 7.03 8.18 -3.27
N ALA A 109 8.29 8.20 -2.83
CA ALA A 109 9.39 8.85 -3.55
C ALA A 109 9.67 8.22 -4.91
N ALA A 110 9.37 6.93 -5.09
CA ALA A 110 9.42 6.26 -6.38
C ALA A 110 8.28 6.67 -7.34
N GLY A 111 7.39 7.57 -6.91
CA GLY A 111 6.28 8.07 -7.72
C GLY A 111 5.18 7.04 -7.94
N ARG A 112 5.15 5.99 -7.12
CA ARG A 112 4.21 4.88 -7.27
C ARG A 112 2.88 5.20 -6.59
N PRO A 113 1.74 4.83 -7.21
CA PRO A 113 0.44 5.07 -6.62
C PRO A 113 0.32 4.28 -5.30
N VAL A 114 -0.10 4.96 -4.23
CA VAL A 114 -0.57 4.28 -3.03
C VAL A 114 -2.03 3.93 -3.27
N HIS A 115 -2.36 2.65 -3.41
CA HIS A 115 -3.72 2.16 -3.64
C HIS A 115 -4.65 2.34 -2.43
N ALA A 116 -4.31 3.24 -1.51
CA ALA A 116 -5.07 3.53 -0.31
C ALA A 116 -6.43 4.09 -0.69
N VAL A 117 -7.39 3.17 -0.71
CA VAL A 117 -8.83 3.44 -0.62
C VAL A 117 -9.46 3.75 -1.97
N ARG A 118 -9.48 2.74 -2.86
CA ARG A 118 -10.65 2.57 -3.74
C ARG A 118 -11.86 2.23 -2.86
N GLY A 119 -12.64 3.25 -2.52
CA GLY A 119 -14.06 3.06 -2.20
C GLY A 119 -14.77 2.55 -3.47
N LYS A 120 -15.76 1.69 -3.28
CA LYS A 120 -16.63 1.18 -4.36
C LYS A 120 -17.14 2.29 -5.27
#